data_AF-A0A377YVW8-F1
#
_entry.id   AF-A0A377YVW8-F1
#
_cell.length_a   1.000
_cell.length_b   1.000
_cell.length_c   1.000
_cell.angle_alpha   90.00
_cell.angle_beta   90.00
_cell.angle_gamma   90.00
#
_symmetry.space_group_name_H-M   'P 1'
#
loop_
_entity.id
_entity.type
_entity.pdbx_description
1 polymer ?
#
loop_
_entity_poly.entity_id
_entity_poly.type
_entity_poly.pdbx_seq_one_letter_code
_entity_poly.pdbx_strand_id
1 'polypeptide(L)'
;MEALLQLKGIDKAFPGVKALSGAALNVYAGRVMALVGENGAGKSTMMKVLTGIYTRDAGSLLWLGKETTFNGPKSSQEAGIGIIHQELNLIPQLTIAENIFLGREFVNRFGKIDWKQMYAEADKLLAKLNLRFTSQKLVGRSIDWRSANGGDRQSAELRIESHHYG
;
A
#
# COMPACT_ATOMS: atom_id res chain seq x y z
N MET A 1 -1.23 5.10 -26.04
CA MET A 1 -0.79 5.33 -24.65
C MET A 1 -0.68 3.97 -23.99
N GLU A 2 0.51 3.58 -23.57
CA GLU A 2 0.78 2.26 -23.00
C GLU A 2 0.40 2.22 -21.52
N ALA A 3 -0.21 1.12 -21.09
CA ALA A 3 -0.57 0.94 -19.69
C ALA A 3 0.66 0.46 -18.89
N LEU A 4 0.89 1.10 -17.75
CA LEU A 4 1.95 0.78 -16.81
C LEU A 4 1.68 -0.58 -16.11
N LEU A 5 0.42 -0.84 -15.78
CA LEU A 5 -0.05 -2.10 -15.21
C LEU A 5 -1.28 -2.59 -15.97
N GLN A 6 -1.34 -3.87 -16.30
CA GLN A 6 -2.49 -4.48 -16.97
C GLN A 6 -2.89 -5.79 -16.29
N LEU A 7 -4.17 -5.94 -16.00
CA LEU A 7 -4.80 -7.20 -15.66
C LEU A 7 -5.72 -7.56 -16.82
N LYS A 8 -5.54 -8.75 -17.40
CA LYS A 8 -6.26 -9.20 -18.60
C LYS A 8 -6.99 -10.52 -18.32
N GLY A 9 -8.31 -10.50 -18.41
CA GLY A 9 -9.13 -11.71 -18.32
C GLY A 9 -8.95 -12.48 -17.01
N ILE A 10 -8.85 -11.77 -15.88
CA ILE A 10 -8.59 -12.35 -14.58
C ILE A 10 -9.82 -13.09 -14.07
N ASP A 11 -9.63 -14.38 -13.79
CA ASP A 11 -10.57 -15.20 -13.04
C ASP A 11 -10.05 -15.43 -11.62
N LYS A 12 -10.97 -15.38 -10.65
CA LYS A 12 -10.71 -15.79 -9.28
C LYS A 12 -11.99 -16.34 -8.65
N ALA A 13 -11.92 -17.56 -8.16
CA ALA A 13 -12.97 -18.22 -7.41
C ALA A 13 -12.52 -18.57 -5.98
N PHE A 14 -13.50 -18.61 -5.08
CA PHE A 14 -13.41 -19.20 -3.75
C PHE A 14 -14.53 -20.24 -3.63
N PRO A 15 -14.51 -21.14 -2.63
CA PRO A 15 -15.59 -22.11 -2.44
C PRO A 15 -16.96 -21.42 -2.45
N GLY A 16 -17.81 -21.80 -3.41
CA GLY A 16 -19.18 -21.28 -3.56
C GLY A 16 -19.31 -19.89 -4.23
N VAL A 17 -18.22 -19.22 -4.64
CA VAL A 17 -18.31 -17.89 -5.25
C VAL A 17 -17.23 -17.64 -6.32
N LYS A 18 -17.65 -17.21 -7.52
CA LYS A 18 -16.74 -16.68 -8.54
C LYS A 18 -16.56 -15.18 -8.33
N ALA A 19 -15.51 -14.79 -7.61
CA ALA A 19 -15.26 -13.41 -7.21
C ALA A 19 -14.77 -12.50 -8.35
N LEU A 20 -14.07 -13.05 -9.35
CA LEU A 20 -13.70 -12.36 -10.58
C LEU A 20 -13.97 -13.30 -11.78
N SER A 21 -14.55 -12.76 -12.84
CA SER A 21 -14.85 -13.47 -14.08
C SER A 21 -14.48 -12.62 -15.29
N GLY A 22 -13.38 -12.95 -15.96
CA GLY A 22 -12.86 -12.25 -17.12
C GLY A 22 -12.47 -10.81 -16.82
N ALA A 23 -12.14 -10.50 -15.58
CA ALA A 23 -12.01 -9.13 -15.12
C ALA A 23 -10.74 -8.47 -15.68
N ALA A 24 -10.81 -7.18 -16.03
CA ALA A 24 -9.71 -6.45 -16.62
C ALA A 24 -9.53 -5.07 -15.98
N LEU A 25 -8.28 -4.62 -15.91
CA LEU A 25 -7.91 -3.31 -15.36
C LEU A 25 -6.64 -2.83 -16.06
N ASN A 26 -6.60 -1.56 -16.47
CA ASN A 26 -5.40 -0.93 -17.00
C ASN A 26 -5.08 0.32 -16.17
N VAL A 27 -3.84 0.43 -15.68
CA VAL A 27 -3.30 1.60 -14.99
C VAL A 27 -2.34 2.34 -15.90
N TYR A 28 -2.44 3.67 -15.94
CA TYR A 28 -1.65 4.53 -16.80
C TYR A 28 -0.81 5.51 -15.98
N ALA A 29 0.40 5.80 -16.45
CA ALA A 29 1.28 6.77 -15.83
C ALA A 29 0.63 8.17 -15.78
N GLY A 30 0.81 8.88 -14.66
CA GLY A 30 0.31 10.24 -14.48
C GLY A 30 -1.21 10.36 -14.41
N ARG A 31 -1.94 9.26 -14.23
CA ARG A 31 -3.41 9.27 -14.12
C ARG A 31 -3.88 8.75 -12.77
N VAL A 32 -4.83 9.46 -12.19
CA VAL A 32 -5.65 8.94 -11.09
C VAL A 32 -6.78 8.15 -11.69
N MET A 33 -7.00 6.95 -11.16
CA MET A 33 -8.06 6.06 -11.63
C MET A 33 -8.85 5.54 -10.45
N ALA A 34 -10.16 5.40 -10.64
CA ALA A 34 -11.05 4.87 -9.64
C ALA A 34 -11.60 3.52 -10.09
N LEU A 35 -11.54 2.53 -9.20
CA LEU A 35 -12.25 1.26 -9.36
C LEU A 35 -13.53 1.33 -8.51
N VAL A 36 -14.68 1.50 -9.17
CA VAL A 36 -15.98 1.71 -8.53
C VAL A 36 -16.91 0.56 -8.87
N GLY A 37 -17.83 0.24 -7.96
CA GLY A 37 -18.80 -0.84 -8.11
C GLY A 37 -19.45 -1.19 -6.77
N GLU A 38 -20.49 -2.01 -6.80
CA GLU A 38 -21.23 -2.41 -5.59
C GLU A 38 -20.39 -3.27 -4.64
N ASN A 39 -20.85 -3.40 -3.39
CA ASN A 39 -20.27 -4.33 -2.44
C ASN A 39 -20.43 -5.76 -2.98
N GLY A 40 -19.35 -6.54 -2.95
CA GLY A 40 -19.33 -7.88 -3.53
C GLY A 40 -18.95 -7.93 -5.03
N ALA A 41 -18.82 -6.80 -5.73
CA ALA A 41 -18.40 -6.77 -7.14
C ALA A 41 -16.95 -7.20 -7.42
N GLY A 42 -16.24 -7.77 -6.44
CA GLY A 42 -14.87 -8.28 -6.61
C GLY A 42 -13.75 -7.23 -6.54
N LYS A 43 -14.04 -5.95 -6.27
CA LYS A 43 -13.03 -4.88 -6.20
C LYS A 43 -11.86 -5.21 -5.27
N SER A 44 -12.14 -5.59 -4.03
CA SER A 44 -11.10 -5.96 -3.06
C SER A 44 -10.35 -7.22 -3.48
N THR A 45 -11.03 -8.17 -4.15
CA THR A 45 -10.39 -9.35 -4.72
C THR A 45 -9.43 -8.98 -5.83
N MET A 46 -9.82 -8.05 -6.72
CA MET A 46 -8.95 -7.51 -7.78
C MET A 46 -7.67 -6.90 -7.18
N MET A 47 -7.81 -6.08 -6.14
CA MET A 47 -6.66 -5.47 -5.46
C MET A 47 -5.76 -6.51 -4.77
N LYS A 48 -6.34 -7.57 -4.21
CA LYS A 48 -5.58 -8.68 -3.60
C LYS A 48 -4.87 -9.55 -4.63
N VAL A 49 -5.44 -9.72 -5.83
CA VAL A 49 -4.75 -10.39 -6.95
C VAL A 49 -3.58 -9.53 -7.43
N LEU A 50 -3.80 -8.23 -7.57
CA LEU A 50 -2.79 -7.27 -8.01
C LEU A 50 -1.57 -7.24 -7.06
N THR A 51 -1.78 -7.32 -5.75
CA THR A 51 -0.68 -7.38 -4.75
C THR A 51 -0.02 -8.74 -4.60
N GLY A 52 -0.58 -9.78 -5.20
CA GLY A 52 -0.13 -11.16 -4.98
C GLY A 52 -0.59 -11.78 -3.66
N ILE A 53 -1.54 -11.16 -2.93
CA ILE A 53 -2.19 -11.80 -1.77
C ILE A 53 -2.99 -13.03 -2.22
N TYR A 54 -3.66 -12.93 -3.36
CA TYR A 54 -4.36 -14.06 -3.98
C TYR A 54 -3.76 -14.36 -5.36
N THR A 55 -3.46 -15.63 -5.60
CA THR A 55 -3.13 -16.11 -6.94
C THR A 55 -4.40 -16.12 -7.80
N ARG A 56 -4.33 -15.48 -8.98
CA ARG A 56 -5.35 -15.57 -10.03
C ARG A 56 -5.49 -17.02 -10.53
N ASP A 57 -6.69 -17.42 -10.90
CA ASP A 57 -6.95 -18.75 -11.44
C ASP A 57 -6.76 -18.78 -12.98
N ALA A 58 -6.97 -17.65 -13.66
CA ALA A 58 -6.68 -17.47 -15.08
C ALA A 58 -6.32 -16.01 -15.42
N GLY A 59 -6.00 -15.75 -16.70
CA GLY A 59 -5.67 -14.43 -17.24
C GLY A 59 -4.18 -14.12 -17.26
N SER A 60 -3.82 -12.83 -17.30
CA SER A 60 -2.42 -12.38 -17.17
C SER A 60 -2.32 -11.03 -16.48
N LEU A 61 -1.19 -10.81 -15.79
CA LEU A 61 -0.83 -9.54 -15.16
C LEU A 61 0.47 -9.05 -15.80
N LEU A 62 0.47 -7.84 -16.34
CA LEU A 62 1.64 -7.21 -16.94
C LEU A 62 2.04 -5.97 -16.13
N TRP A 63 3.32 -5.85 -15.82
CA TRP A 63 3.94 -4.68 -15.21
C TRP A 63 5.02 -4.15 -16.14
N LEU A 64 4.92 -2.87 -16.52
CA LEU A 64 5.83 -2.23 -17.48
C LEU A 64 5.99 -3.07 -18.77
N GLY A 65 4.85 -3.56 -19.29
CA GLY A 65 4.79 -4.38 -20.51
C GLY A 65 5.26 -5.83 -20.37
N LYS A 66 5.76 -6.24 -19.20
CA LYS A 66 6.23 -7.62 -18.96
C LYS A 66 5.23 -8.40 -18.14
N GLU A 67 4.88 -9.61 -18.58
CA GLU A 67 4.07 -10.51 -17.76
C GLU A 67 4.81 -10.84 -16.46
N THR A 68 4.11 -10.71 -15.34
CA THR A 68 4.67 -10.94 -14.01
C THR A 68 3.64 -11.58 -13.08
N THR A 69 4.15 -12.19 -12.02
CA THR A 69 3.38 -12.72 -10.91
C THR A 69 4.01 -12.24 -9.62
N PHE A 70 3.21 -11.61 -8.77
CA PHE A 70 3.65 -11.20 -7.43
C PHE A 70 3.30 -12.30 -6.43
N ASN A 71 4.27 -12.68 -5.61
CA ASN A 71 4.15 -13.71 -4.58
C ASN A 71 3.98 -13.05 -3.21
N GLY A 72 2.93 -12.23 -3.09
CA GLY A 72 2.58 -11.48 -1.89
C GLY A 72 2.97 -10.00 -1.93
N PRO A 73 2.47 -9.21 -0.96
CA PRO A 73 2.58 -7.75 -0.94
C PRO A 73 4.01 -7.23 -1.08
N LYS A 74 4.98 -7.88 -0.43
CA LYS A 74 6.38 -7.47 -0.48
C LYS A 74 6.93 -7.45 -1.90
N SER A 75 6.62 -8.47 -2.71
CA SER A 75 7.12 -8.57 -4.09
C SER A 75 6.54 -7.52 -5.03
N SER A 76 5.25 -7.16 -4.85
CA SER A 76 4.65 -6.07 -5.64
C SER A 76 5.19 -4.71 -5.21
N GLN A 77 5.44 -4.53 -3.91
CA GLN A 77 6.05 -3.33 -3.37
C GLN A 77 7.50 -3.13 -3.86
N GLU A 78 8.32 -4.19 -3.87
CA GLU A 78 9.69 -4.16 -4.41
C GLU A 78 9.71 -3.82 -5.90
N ALA A 79 8.64 -4.15 -6.64
CA ALA A 79 8.45 -3.75 -8.03
C ALA A 79 7.97 -2.31 -8.22
N GLY A 80 7.73 -1.57 -7.12
CA GLY A 80 7.27 -0.18 -7.14
C GLY A 80 5.75 0.00 -7.02
N ILE A 81 4.99 -1.05 -6.70
CA ILE A 81 3.54 -0.98 -6.52
C ILE A 81 3.21 -0.82 -5.05
N GLY A 82 2.86 0.40 -4.65
CA GLY A 82 2.38 0.72 -3.31
C GLY A 82 0.88 0.47 -3.15
N ILE A 83 0.47 -0.17 -2.04
CA ILE A 83 -0.95 -0.32 -1.70
C ILE A 83 -1.23 0.15 -0.28
N ILE A 84 -2.32 0.90 -0.19
CA ILE A 84 -2.91 1.45 1.03
C ILE A 84 -4.16 0.62 1.32
N HIS A 85 -4.23 0.04 2.52
CA HIS A 85 -5.40 -0.72 2.95
C HIS A 85 -6.41 0.19 3.67
N GLN A 86 -7.70 -0.10 3.53
CA GLN A 86 -8.79 0.71 4.10
C GLN A 86 -8.79 0.78 5.64
N GLU A 87 -8.19 -0.20 6.32
CA GLU A 87 -7.97 -0.18 7.76
C GLU A 87 -6.45 -0.22 8.01
N LEU A 88 -5.95 0.83 8.67
CA LEU A 88 -4.54 0.91 9.03
C LEU A 88 -4.27 0.13 10.32
N ASN A 89 -3.42 -0.88 10.21
CA ASN A 89 -2.90 -1.62 11.36
C ASN A 89 -1.66 -0.92 11.92
N LEU A 90 -1.82 0.33 12.36
CA LEU A 90 -0.75 1.00 13.10
C LEU A 90 -0.49 0.26 14.42
N ILE A 91 0.78 0.04 14.75
CA ILE A 91 1.19 -0.62 15.99
C ILE A 91 1.45 0.49 17.03
N PRO A 92 0.57 0.67 18.04
CA PRO A 92 0.64 1.79 18.96
C PRO A 92 1.90 1.83 19.82
N GLN A 93 2.52 0.66 20.02
CA GLN A 93 3.74 0.45 20.81
C GLN A 93 5.02 0.80 20.04
N LEU A 94 4.91 1.05 18.74
CA LEU A 94 6.02 1.48 17.89
C LEU A 94 5.99 2.99 17.70
N THR A 95 7.17 3.57 17.51
CA THR A 95 7.35 4.95 17.07
C THR A 95 6.77 5.18 15.68
N ILE A 96 6.57 6.46 15.32
CA ILE A 96 6.13 6.83 13.98
C ILE A 96 7.11 6.30 12.93
N ALA A 97 8.42 6.44 13.15
CA ALA A 97 9.43 5.90 12.22
C ALA A 97 9.36 4.38 12.08
N GLU A 98 9.20 3.66 13.19
CA GLU A 98 9.06 2.20 13.16
C GLU A 98 7.80 1.76 12.42
N ASN A 99 6.67 2.47 12.58
CA ASN A 99 5.46 2.18 11.81
C ASN A 99 5.63 2.48 10.31
N ILE A 100 6.27 3.61 9.97
CA ILE A 100 6.53 4.02 8.58
C ILE A 100 7.40 2.96 7.87
N PHE A 101 8.44 2.47 8.54
CA PHE A 101 9.46 1.61 7.94
C PHE A 101 9.38 0.13 8.32
N LEU A 102 8.31 -0.31 8.98
CA LEU A 102 8.13 -1.71 9.36
C LEU A 102 8.23 -2.65 8.13
N GLY A 103 9.14 -3.63 8.19
CA GLY A 103 9.43 -4.58 7.11
C GLY A 103 10.26 -4.01 5.95
N ARG A 104 10.73 -2.76 6.08
CA ARG A 104 11.54 -2.02 5.12
C ARG A 104 12.55 -1.11 5.87
N GLU A 105 13.07 -1.64 6.96
CA GLU A 105 14.00 -0.93 7.84
C GLU A 105 15.29 -0.63 7.09
N PHE A 106 15.84 0.57 7.29
CA PHE A 106 17.20 0.86 6.83
C PHE A 106 18.18 0.02 7.63
N VAL A 107 19.08 -0.68 6.96
CA VAL A 107 20.11 -1.49 7.59
C VAL A 107 21.49 -1.01 7.19
N ASN A 108 22.42 -1.03 8.14
CA ASN A 108 23.81 -0.74 7.88
C ASN A 108 24.51 -1.93 7.18
N ARG A 109 25.79 -1.76 6.83
CA ARG A 109 26.62 -2.79 6.16
C ARG A 109 26.73 -4.12 6.94
N PHE A 110 26.40 -4.12 8.23
CA PHE A 110 26.41 -5.30 9.11
C PHE A 110 25.02 -5.88 9.36
N GLY A 111 23.99 -5.42 8.63
CA GLY A 111 22.61 -5.91 8.74
C GLY A 111 21.86 -5.45 9.99
N LYS A 112 22.40 -4.51 10.78
CA LYS A 112 21.70 -3.91 11.92
C LYS A 112 20.90 -2.69 11.47
N ILE A 113 19.76 -2.44 12.10
CA ILE A 113 18.91 -1.28 11.81
C ILE A 113 19.71 0.02 11.99
N ASP A 114 19.71 0.86 10.97
CA ASP A 114 20.21 2.24 10.98
C ASP A 114 19.11 3.18 11.46
N TRP A 115 18.97 3.25 12.79
CA TRP A 115 17.98 4.11 13.45
C TRP A 115 18.14 5.59 13.08
N LYS A 116 19.38 6.05 12.90
CA LYS A 116 19.66 7.46 12.58
C LYS A 116 19.10 7.80 11.20
N GLN A 117 19.33 6.95 10.21
CA GLN A 117 18.76 7.11 8.88
C GLN A 117 17.23 6.98 8.93
N MET A 118 16.71 6.00 9.64
CA MET A 118 15.27 5.74 9.74
C MET A 118 14.51 6.94 10.33
N TYR A 119 15.00 7.55 11.40
CA TYR A 119 14.39 8.76 11.97
C TYR A 119 14.51 9.96 11.03
N ALA A 120 15.67 10.17 10.41
CA ALA A 120 15.88 11.29 9.48
C ALA A 120 14.94 11.21 8.26
N GLU A 121 14.75 10.01 7.68
CA GLU A 121 13.82 9.82 6.56
C GLU A 121 12.36 9.96 7.00
N ALA A 122 12.00 9.47 8.20
CA ALA A 122 10.67 9.68 8.75
C ALA A 122 10.36 11.18 8.97
N ASP A 123 11.29 11.95 9.53
CA ASP A 123 11.09 13.39 9.77
C ASP A 123 10.96 14.17 8.45
N LYS A 124 11.68 13.77 7.39
CA LYS A 124 11.49 14.34 6.04
C LYS A 124 10.08 14.06 5.51
N LEU A 125 9.58 12.84 5.66
CA LEU A 125 8.22 12.48 5.26
C LEU A 125 7.20 13.32 6.05
N LEU A 126 7.30 13.35 7.37
CA LEU A 126 6.40 14.15 8.23
C LEU A 126 6.40 15.64 7.83
N ALA A 127 7.56 16.21 7.52
CA ALA A 127 7.67 17.59 7.06
C ALA A 127 7.00 17.83 5.71
N LYS A 128 7.20 16.94 4.71
CA LYS A 128 6.51 17.03 3.40
C LYS A 128 4.99 17.05 3.54
N LEU A 129 4.49 16.40 4.58
CA LEU A 129 3.07 16.23 4.87
C LEU A 129 2.50 17.32 5.76
N ASN A 130 3.36 18.23 6.22
CA ASN A 130 3.04 19.28 7.18
C ASN A 130 2.48 18.72 8.50
N LEU A 131 2.96 17.55 8.93
CA LEU A 131 2.59 16.92 10.19
C LEU A 131 3.57 17.35 11.29
N ARG A 132 3.03 17.91 12.37
CA ARG A 132 3.81 18.41 13.52
C ARG A 132 4.06 17.30 14.55
N PHE A 133 4.60 16.18 14.11
CA PHE A 133 5.01 15.07 14.96
C PHE A 133 6.52 14.84 14.82
N THR A 134 7.12 14.19 15.83
CA THR A 134 8.51 13.74 15.77
C THR A 134 8.54 12.26 15.43
N SER A 135 9.45 11.85 14.55
CA SER A 135 9.65 10.46 14.13
C SER A 135 9.81 9.46 15.29
N GLN A 136 10.39 9.90 16.41
CA GLN A 136 10.65 9.11 17.61
C GLN A 136 9.44 8.99 18.56
N LYS A 137 8.33 9.70 18.30
CA LYS A 137 7.14 9.63 19.16
C LYS A 137 6.42 8.30 18.93
N LEU A 138 6.02 7.62 20.00
CA LEU A 138 5.12 6.45 19.91
C LEU A 138 3.81 6.82 19.22
N VAL A 139 3.36 6.00 18.28
CA VAL A 139 2.11 6.24 17.56
C VAL A 139 0.94 6.35 18.54
N GLY A 140 0.87 5.46 19.53
CA GLY A 140 -0.16 5.47 20.57
C GLY A 140 -0.16 6.72 21.48
N ARG A 141 0.92 7.50 21.52
CA ARG A 141 1.00 8.79 22.24
C ARG A 141 0.96 10.02 21.31
N SER A 142 1.08 9.80 20.00
CA SER A 142 1.19 10.85 19.00
C SER A 142 -0.16 11.36 18.53
N ILE A 143 -1.14 10.47 18.43
CA ILE A 143 -2.50 10.76 18.00
C ILE A 143 -3.37 10.60 19.23
N ASP A 144 -4.04 11.68 19.64
CA ASP A 144 -5.19 11.53 20.53
C ASP A 144 -6.33 10.90 19.74
N TRP A 145 -6.27 9.57 19.60
CA TRP A 145 -7.29 8.76 18.93
C TRP A 145 -8.64 8.79 19.66
N ARG A 146 -8.77 9.53 20.76
CA ARG A 146 -10.06 9.78 21.42
C ARG A 146 -10.72 11.08 20.96
N SER A 147 -9.97 12.03 20.39
CA SER A 147 -10.50 13.36 20.01
C SER A 147 -10.57 13.65 18.51
N ALA A 148 -9.83 12.92 17.66
CA ALA A 148 -9.92 13.10 16.20
C ALA A 148 -11.18 12.41 15.63
N ASN A 149 -11.97 13.13 14.83
CA ASN A 149 -13.12 12.55 14.12
C ASN A 149 -12.64 11.67 12.95
N GLY A 150 -13.48 10.74 12.49
CA GLY A 150 -13.08 9.74 11.48
C GLY A 150 -12.48 10.32 10.18
N GLY A 151 -12.91 11.51 9.75
CA GLY A 151 -12.39 12.17 8.55
C GLY A 151 -11.01 12.80 8.69
N ASP A 152 -10.64 13.25 9.90
CA ASP A 152 -9.33 13.86 10.15
C ASP A 152 -8.22 12.81 10.16
N ARG A 153 -8.56 11.60 10.63
CA ARG A 153 -7.69 10.42 10.58
C ARG A 153 -7.40 10.05 9.13
N GLN A 154 -8.46 9.84 8.34
CA GLN A 154 -8.34 9.43 6.94
C GLN A 154 -7.59 10.45 6.06
N SER A 155 -7.71 11.74 6.36
CA SER A 155 -7.02 12.81 5.61
C SER A 155 -5.53 12.89 5.94
N ALA A 156 -5.15 12.72 7.21
CA ALA A 156 -3.74 12.65 7.60
C ALA A 156 -3.06 11.38 7.04
N GLU A 157 -3.78 10.27 7.02
CA GLU A 157 -3.36 8.97 6.50
C GLU A 157 -3.06 9.00 5.00
N LEU A 158 -4.03 9.47 4.19
CA LEU A 158 -3.87 9.60 2.74
C LEU A 158 -2.69 10.50 2.36
N ARG A 159 -2.44 11.54 3.17
CA ARG A 159 -1.29 12.42 2.97
C ARG A 159 -0.02 11.61 3.16
N ILE A 160 0.15 10.93 4.30
CA ILE A 160 1.40 10.19 4.64
C ILE A 160 1.81 9.23 3.53
N GLU A 161 0.86 8.49 2.98
CA GLU A 161 1.17 7.45 2.00
C GLU A 161 1.37 7.97 0.57
N SER A 162 0.80 9.13 0.21
CA SER A 162 1.01 9.74 -1.11
C SER A 162 2.45 10.19 -1.37
N HIS A 163 3.24 10.41 -0.31
CA HIS A 163 4.68 10.72 -0.39
C HIS A 163 5.59 9.52 -0.11
N HIS A 164 5.01 8.35 0.16
CA HIS A 164 5.72 7.08 0.36
C HIS A 164 6.21 6.44 -0.96
N TYR A 165 5.70 6.91 -2.09
CA TYR A 165 5.91 6.31 -3.42
C TYR A 165 6.26 7.34 -4.52
N GLY A 166 6.73 8.53 -4.14
CA GLY A 166 7.19 9.60 -5.03
C GLY A 166 8.68 9.86 -4.91
#